data_AF-A0A8T8DX12-F1
#
_entry.id   AF-A0A8T8DX12-F1
#
_cell.length_a   1.000
_cell.length_b   1.000
_cell.length_c   1.000
_cell.angle_alpha   90.00
_cell.angle_beta   90.00
_cell.angle_gamma   90.00
#
_symmetry.space_group_name_H-M   'P 1'
#
loop_
_entity.id
_entity.type
_entity.pdbx_description
1 polymer ?
#
loop_
_entity_poly.entity_id
_entity_poly.type
_entity_poly.pdbx_seq_one_letter_code
_entity_poly.pdbx_strand_id
1 'polypeptide(L)'
;MLTFVYRDHVARVSCSDCERVWLEYPFDPGGVVERSIEEVATAFDRRTRYVWNLAGDGICPVCAGDVQSRFLTNVPREDHYAADHPVTVHLDCRRCSFFSYVPVGGAVLDRPAVVSFFFERGRSLRDAPVWTLPFVVDGRRVERRSIDPWRIQVTITADDSTIRLTLADPGTVESIDAVET
;
A
#
# COMPACT_ATOMS: atom_id res chain seq x y z
N MET A 1 -2.41 5.19 -19.90
CA MET A 1 -2.82 3.77 -19.74
C MET A 1 -1.88 3.09 -18.74
N LEU A 2 -2.31 2.03 -18.04
CA LEU A 2 -1.39 1.27 -17.16
C LEU A 2 -0.73 0.13 -17.94
N THR A 3 0.54 -0.14 -17.64
CA THR A 3 1.29 -1.25 -18.21
C THR A 3 1.86 -2.11 -17.07
N PHE A 4 1.75 -3.43 -17.23
CA PHE A 4 2.40 -4.41 -16.37
C PHE A 4 3.59 -5.01 -17.13
N VAL A 5 4.77 -4.99 -16.51
CA VAL A 5 6.00 -5.57 -17.06
C VAL A 5 6.65 -6.47 -16.03
N TYR A 6 7.07 -7.66 -16.45
CA TYR A 6 7.94 -8.53 -15.66
C TYR A 6 9.28 -8.71 -16.38
N ARG A 7 10.37 -8.37 -15.70
CA ARG A 7 11.75 -8.51 -16.22
C ARG A 7 12.71 -8.66 -15.06
N ASP A 8 13.74 -9.48 -15.20
CA ASP A 8 14.84 -9.63 -14.22
C ASP A 8 14.35 -9.88 -12.78
N HIS A 9 13.33 -10.73 -12.61
CA HIS A 9 12.70 -11.05 -11.31
C HIS A 9 12.00 -9.87 -10.62
N VAL A 10 11.68 -8.82 -11.38
CA VAL A 10 10.95 -7.65 -10.91
C VAL A 10 9.65 -7.53 -11.69
N ALA A 11 8.54 -7.39 -10.98
CA ALA A 11 7.26 -6.99 -11.56
C ALA A 11 7.05 -5.50 -11.32
N ARG A 12 6.62 -4.80 -12.37
CA ARG A 12 6.45 -3.35 -12.40
C ARG A 12 5.10 -2.99 -13.00
N VAL A 13 4.39 -2.09 -12.33
CA VAL A 13 3.19 -1.42 -12.81
C VAL A 13 3.53 0.05 -13.00
N SER A 14 3.34 0.57 -14.21
CA SER A 14 3.63 1.98 -14.52
C SER A 14 2.58 2.60 -15.44
N CYS A 15 2.52 3.93 -15.46
CA CYS A 15 1.76 4.68 -16.46
C CYS A 15 2.54 4.70 -17.77
N SER A 16 1.92 4.31 -18.89
CA SER A 16 2.50 4.40 -20.23
C SER A 16 2.71 5.83 -20.71
N ASP A 17 1.92 6.79 -20.18
CA ASP A 17 1.83 8.14 -20.74
C ASP A 17 2.76 9.13 -20.02
N CYS A 18 3.04 8.89 -18.74
CA CYS A 18 3.90 9.74 -17.91
C CYS A 18 5.03 8.97 -17.20
N GLU A 19 5.21 7.68 -17.52
CA GLU A 19 6.26 6.77 -17.01
C GLU A 19 6.29 6.55 -15.49
N ARG A 20 5.37 7.18 -14.74
CA ARG A 20 5.24 7.03 -13.29
C ARG A 20 5.12 5.57 -12.87
N VAL A 21 5.93 5.15 -11.91
CA VAL A 21 5.89 3.82 -11.30
C VAL A 21 4.84 3.80 -10.19
N TRP A 22 3.85 2.94 -10.34
CA TRP A 22 2.79 2.72 -9.36
C TRP A 22 3.06 1.54 -8.44
N LEU A 23 3.89 0.59 -8.86
CA LEU A 23 4.35 -0.47 -7.99
C LEU A 23 5.54 -1.15 -8.66
N GLU A 24 6.60 -1.38 -7.91
CA GLU A 24 7.74 -2.17 -8.36
C GLU A 24 8.19 -3.03 -7.19
N TYR A 25 8.27 -4.34 -7.39
CA TYR A 25 8.60 -5.26 -6.30
C TYR A 25 9.24 -6.54 -6.84
N PRO A 26 10.15 -7.18 -6.08
CA PRO A 26 10.64 -8.51 -6.42
C PRO A 26 9.49 -9.50 -6.57
N PHE A 27 9.49 -10.25 -7.66
CA PHE A 27 8.47 -11.24 -7.98
C PHE A 27 9.13 -12.51 -8.54
N ASP A 28 8.97 -13.60 -7.81
CA ASP A 28 9.67 -14.85 -8.11
C ASP A 28 9.12 -15.51 -9.40
N PRO A 29 9.93 -16.24 -10.19
CA PRO A 29 9.48 -16.85 -11.45
C PRO A 29 8.27 -17.76 -11.33
N GLY A 30 8.11 -18.46 -10.20
CA GLY A 30 6.91 -19.27 -9.93
C GLY A 30 5.61 -18.45 -9.86
N GLY A 31 5.73 -17.13 -9.75
CA GLY A 31 4.66 -16.16 -9.89
C GLY A 31 4.14 -15.99 -11.32
N VAL A 32 4.92 -16.44 -12.32
CA VAL A 32 4.70 -16.17 -13.76
C VAL A 32 4.49 -17.43 -14.59
N VAL A 33 5.10 -18.56 -14.17
CA VAL A 33 4.98 -19.84 -14.88
C VAL A 33 3.51 -20.23 -15.07
N GLU A 34 3.15 -20.54 -16.33
CA GLU A 34 1.82 -21.03 -16.73
C GLU A 34 0.66 -20.07 -16.38
N ARG A 35 0.92 -18.75 -16.32
CA ARG A 35 -0.11 -17.73 -16.07
C ARG A 35 -0.26 -16.75 -17.22
N SER A 36 -1.50 -16.30 -17.46
CA SER A 36 -1.77 -15.12 -18.27
C SER A 36 -1.24 -13.85 -17.59
N ILE A 37 -1.12 -12.75 -18.33
CA ILE A 37 -0.64 -11.47 -17.76
C ILE A 37 -1.58 -10.95 -16.66
N GLU A 38 -2.89 -11.17 -16.79
CA GLU A 38 -3.91 -10.82 -15.80
C GLU A 38 -3.79 -11.67 -14.54
N GLU A 39 -3.52 -12.97 -14.69
CA GLU A 39 -3.28 -13.89 -13.58
C GLU A 39 -1.98 -13.53 -12.84
N VAL A 40 -0.93 -13.15 -13.58
CA VAL A 40 0.33 -12.64 -13.02
C VAL A 40 0.09 -11.36 -12.23
N ALA A 41 -0.65 -10.39 -12.79
CA ALA A 41 -0.99 -9.15 -12.09
C ALA A 41 -1.79 -9.43 -10.82
N THR A 42 -2.76 -10.35 -10.87
CA THR A 42 -3.53 -10.77 -9.69
C THR A 42 -2.64 -11.41 -8.61
N ALA A 43 -1.73 -12.29 -9.01
CA ALA A 43 -0.77 -12.92 -8.09
C ALA A 43 0.19 -11.89 -7.47
N PHE A 44 0.64 -10.92 -8.27
CA PHE A 44 1.52 -9.84 -7.84
C PHE A 44 0.85 -8.93 -6.81
N ASP A 45 -0.40 -8.50 -7.05
CA ASP A 45 -1.21 -7.75 -6.09
C ASP A 45 -1.33 -8.50 -4.75
N ARG A 46 -1.75 -9.77 -4.80
CA ARG A 46 -1.95 -10.58 -3.60
C ARG A 46 -0.67 -10.76 -2.78
N ARG A 47 0.45 -11.05 -3.46
CA ARG A 47 1.76 -11.19 -2.80
C ARG A 47 2.22 -9.87 -2.19
N THR A 48 2.04 -8.76 -2.90
CA THR A 48 2.41 -7.42 -2.41
C THR A 48 1.64 -7.08 -1.14
N ARG A 49 0.31 -7.28 -1.14
CA ARG A 49 -0.53 -7.09 0.05
C ARG A 49 -0.06 -7.94 1.23
N TYR A 50 0.20 -9.22 0.99
CA TYR A 50 0.68 -10.14 2.04
C TYR A 50 2.01 -9.66 2.65
N VAL A 51 2.95 -9.24 1.80
CA VAL A 51 4.25 -8.74 2.24
C VAL A 51 4.09 -7.45 3.06
N TRP A 52 3.31 -6.49 2.59
CA TRP A 52 3.07 -5.25 3.34
C TRP A 52 2.39 -5.49 4.67
N ASN A 53 1.38 -6.36 4.71
CA ASN A 53 0.63 -6.66 5.93
C ASN A 53 1.54 -7.34 6.96
N LEU A 54 2.23 -8.43 6.58
CA LEU A 54 3.07 -9.17 7.51
C LEU A 54 4.21 -8.31 8.07
N ALA A 55 4.85 -7.52 7.20
CA ALA A 55 5.90 -6.59 7.62
C ALA A 55 5.36 -5.41 8.45
N GLY A 56 4.15 -4.92 8.13
CA GLY A 56 3.44 -3.91 8.92
C GLY A 56 3.07 -4.40 10.32
N ASP A 57 2.80 -5.69 10.46
CA ASP A 57 2.56 -6.37 11.75
C ASP A 57 3.86 -6.70 12.51
N GLY A 58 5.00 -6.21 12.04
CA GLY A 58 6.30 -6.35 12.70
C GLY A 58 7.07 -7.63 12.37
N ILE A 59 6.62 -8.40 11.37
CA ILE A 59 7.22 -9.70 11.02
C ILE A 59 7.82 -9.65 9.61
N CYS A 60 9.11 -9.94 9.50
CA CYS A 60 9.77 -9.92 8.20
C CYS A 60 9.31 -11.10 7.32
N PRO A 61 8.84 -10.87 6.08
CA PRO A 61 8.41 -11.94 5.17
C PRO A 61 9.58 -12.77 4.63
N VAL A 62 10.82 -12.33 4.85
CA VAL A 62 12.03 -13.01 4.36
C VAL A 62 12.66 -13.89 5.45
N CYS A 63 12.87 -13.34 6.64
CA CYS A 63 13.62 -14.02 7.72
C CYS A 63 12.81 -14.24 9.01
N ALA A 64 11.52 -13.86 9.04
CA ALA A 64 10.67 -13.86 10.23
C ALA A 64 11.17 -13.00 11.42
N GLY A 65 12.17 -12.14 11.19
CA GLY A 65 12.69 -11.22 12.19
C GLY A 65 11.81 -9.99 12.43
N ASP A 66 12.15 -9.24 13.48
CA ASP A 66 11.49 -7.99 13.89
C ASP A 66 11.60 -6.89 12.81
N VAL A 67 10.45 -6.36 12.39
CA VAL A 67 10.33 -5.23 11.47
C VAL A 67 9.85 -4.01 12.24
N GLN A 68 10.59 -2.92 12.11
CA GLN A 68 10.16 -1.62 12.60
C GLN A 68 9.39 -0.89 11.49
N SER A 69 8.18 -0.43 11.81
CA SER A 69 7.42 0.48 10.96
C SER A 69 7.57 1.93 11.45
N ARG A 70 7.71 2.89 10.53
CA ARG A 70 7.74 4.33 10.84
C ARG A 70 7.14 5.16 9.72
N PHE A 71 6.52 6.29 10.06
CA PHE A 71 6.16 7.30 9.07
C PHE A 71 7.40 8.06 8.60
N LEU A 72 7.46 8.38 7.31
CA LEU A 72 8.45 9.24 6.70
C LEU A 72 7.77 10.35 5.90
N THR A 73 8.28 11.56 5.99
CA THR A 73 7.80 12.70 5.18
C THR A 73 8.50 12.81 3.83
N ASN A 74 9.65 12.16 3.70
CA ASN A 74 10.47 12.13 2.49
C ASN A 74 10.96 10.71 2.29
N VAL A 75 10.82 10.16 1.09
CA VAL A 75 11.50 8.94 0.70
C VAL A 75 12.89 9.27 0.12
N PRO A 76 13.89 8.38 0.22
CA PRO A 76 15.24 8.71 -0.24
C PRO A 76 15.41 8.87 -1.75
N ARG A 77 14.47 8.38 -2.56
CA ARG A 77 14.52 8.51 -4.03
C ARG A 77 13.15 8.83 -4.59
N GLU A 78 13.13 9.73 -5.58
CA GLU A 78 11.91 10.22 -6.22
C GLU A 78 11.24 9.19 -7.15
N ASP A 79 11.97 8.16 -7.57
CA ASP A 79 11.47 7.07 -8.42
C ASP A 79 10.78 5.96 -7.61
N HIS A 80 10.86 6.01 -6.27
CA HIS A 80 10.15 5.07 -5.42
C HIS A 80 8.63 5.27 -5.50
N TYR A 81 7.90 4.18 -5.36
CA TYR A 81 6.45 4.25 -5.32
C TYR A 81 5.96 5.13 -4.15
N ALA A 82 4.98 5.99 -4.44
CA ALA A 82 4.41 6.98 -3.52
C ALA A 82 5.42 8.00 -2.97
N ALA A 83 6.52 8.25 -3.68
CA ALA A 83 7.46 9.31 -3.33
C ALA A 83 6.83 10.71 -3.28
N ASP A 84 5.76 10.93 -4.05
CA ASP A 84 5.00 12.17 -4.11
C ASP A 84 3.90 12.27 -3.03
N HIS A 85 3.77 11.26 -2.16
CA HIS A 85 2.79 11.29 -1.08
C HIS A 85 3.30 12.14 0.10
N PRO A 86 2.42 12.86 0.83
CA PRO A 86 2.83 13.67 1.97
C PRO A 86 3.53 12.88 3.08
N VAL A 87 3.16 11.60 3.22
CA VAL A 87 3.71 10.65 4.17
C VAL A 87 3.73 9.25 3.53
N THR A 88 4.78 8.50 3.81
CA THR A 88 4.90 7.07 3.49
C THR A 88 5.20 6.27 4.75
N VAL A 89 4.96 4.97 4.69
CA VAL A 89 5.34 4.01 5.73
C VAL A 89 6.64 3.34 5.30
N HIS A 90 7.67 3.45 6.14
CA HIS A 90 8.90 2.70 5.99
C HIS A 90 8.88 1.47 6.88
N LEU A 91 9.04 0.32 6.25
CA LEU A 91 9.20 -0.98 6.90
C LEU A 91 10.68 -1.33 6.85
N ASP A 92 11.30 -1.61 8.00
CA ASP A 92 12.74 -1.86 8.13
C ASP A 92 12.99 -3.10 9.00
N CYS A 93 13.48 -4.18 8.39
CA CYS A 93 13.86 -5.37 9.13
C CYS A 93 15.20 -5.19 9.80
N ARG A 94 15.25 -5.40 11.12
CA ARG A 94 16.47 -5.26 11.93
C ARG A 94 17.47 -6.41 11.80
N ARG A 95 17.25 -7.35 10.85
CA ARG A 95 18.00 -8.61 10.75
C ARG A 95 18.59 -8.88 9.37
N CYS A 96 17.79 -8.85 8.30
CA CYS A 96 18.19 -9.33 6.98
C CYS A 96 18.21 -8.24 5.90
N SER A 97 18.16 -6.96 6.29
CA SER A 97 18.16 -5.81 5.38
C SER A 97 16.95 -5.72 4.45
N PHE A 98 15.88 -6.48 4.72
CA PHE A 98 14.59 -6.23 4.06
C PHE A 98 14.09 -4.85 4.46
N PHE A 99 13.72 -4.04 3.46
CA PHE A 99 13.00 -2.79 3.68
C PHE A 99 11.95 -2.56 2.59
N SER A 100 10.97 -1.71 2.87
CA SER A 100 9.96 -1.30 1.90
C SER A 100 9.44 0.10 2.21
N TYR A 101 9.14 0.86 1.16
CA TYR A 101 8.33 2.07 1.25
C TYR A 101 6.91 1.73 0.80
N VAL A 102 5.93 2.01 1.63
CA VAL A 102 4.53 1.65 1.42
C VAL A 102 3.70 2.92 1.51
N PRO A 103 2.79 3.19 0.56
CA PRO A 103 1.83 4.29 0.71
C PRO A 103 1.02 4.07 1.98
N VAL A 104 0.63 5.14 2.68
CA VAL A 104 -0.18 5.01 3.90
C VAL A 104 -1.50 4.27 3.63
N GLY A 105 -2.10 4.48 2.45
CA GLY A 105 -3.25 3.71 2.00
C GLY A 105 -3.00 2.20 1.88
N GLY A 106 -1.79 1.80 1.48
CA GLY A 106 -1.38 0.40 1.42
C GLY A 106 -1.29 -0.25 2.80
N ALA A 107 -0.84 0.51 3.79
CA ALA A 107 -0.72 0.05 5.18
C ALA A 107 -2.07 -0.12 5.91
N VAL A 108 -3.18 0.36 5.33
CA VAL A 108 -4.52 0.24 5.93
C VAL A 108 -5.42 -0.80 5.26
N LEU A 109 -4.93 -1.52 4.25
CA LEU A 109 -5.74 -2.41 3.39
C LEU A 109 -6.41 -3.58 4.11
N ASP A 110 -5.81 -4.07 5.20
CA ASP A 110 -6.31 -5.19 5.99
C ASP A 110 -6.87 -4.76 7.35
N ARG A 111 -6.91 -3.46 7.63
CA ARG A 111 -7.43 -2.96 8.90
C ARG A 111 -8.93 -3.27 8.96
N PRO A 112 -9.44 -3.81 10.08
CA PRO A 112 -10.85 -4.18 10.19
C PRO A 112 -11.83 -3.08 9.78
N ALA A 113 -11.50 -1.82 10.09
CA ALA A 113 -12.26 -0.64 9.68
C ALA A 113 -12.46 -0.53 8.17
N VAL A 114 -11.39 -0.70 7.39
CA VAL A 114 -11.43 -0.57 5.92
C VAL A 114 -12.10 -1.79 5.30
N VAL A 115 -11.80 -2.98 5.82
CA VAL A 115 -12.43 -4.22 5.36
C VAL A 115 -13.94 -4.18 5.60
N SER A 116 -14.40 -3.76 6.79
CA SER A 116 -15.83 -3.62 7.11
C SER A 116 -16.50 -2.58 6.21
N PHE A 117 -15.84 -1.43 6.01
CA PHE A 117 -16.37 -0.36 5.16
C PHE A 117 -16.66 -0.83 3.73
N PHE A 118 -15.78 -1.62 3.12
CA PHE A 118 -16.04 -2.20 1.79
C PHE A 118 -17.06 -3.35 1.85
N PHE A 119 -16.96 -4.22 2.86
CA PHE A 119 -17.82 -5.38 3.02
C PHE A 119 -19.30 -4.99 3.20
N GLU A 120 -19.59 -3.97 4.01
CA GLU A 120 -20.93 -3.42 4.22
C GLU A 120 -21.57 -2.88 2.94
N ARG A 121 -20.76 -2.59 1.91
CA ARG A 121 -21.19 -2.13 0.58
C ARG A 121 -21.21 -3.25 -0.46
N GLY A 122 -21.06 -4.51 -0.03
CA GLY A 122 -21.05 -5.67 -0.92
C GLY A 122 -19.83 -5.73 -1.83
N ARG A 123 -18.71 -5.11 -1.44
CA ARG A 123 -17.44 -5.10 -2.17
C ARG A 123 -16.36 -5.81 -1.38
N SER A 124 -15.41 -6.41 -2.10
CA SER A 124 -14.14 -6.83 -1.53
C SER A 124 -13.03 -5.90 -1.99
N LEU A 125 -12.16 -5.50 -1.06
CA LEU A 125 -10.91 -4.79 -1.39
C LEU A 125 -9.98 -5.57 -2.32
N ARG A 126 -10.24 -6.87 -2.49
CA ARG A 126 -9.49 -7.77 -3.39
C ARG A 126 -10.09 -7.86 -4.79
N ASP A 127 -11.23 -7.20 -5.03
CA ASP A 127 -11.85 -7.14 -6.37
C ASP A 127 -11.06 -6.22 -7.31
N ALA A 128 -10.18 -5.37 -6.76
CA ALA A 128 -9.36 -4.44 -7.49
C ALA A 128 -7.91 -4.50 -6.98
N PRO A 129 -6.90 -4.41 -7.87
CA PRO A 129 -5.51 -4.41 -7.44
C PRO A 129 -5.12 -3.09 -6.76
N VAL A 130 -4.12 -3.11 -5.88
CA VAL A 130 -3.73 -1.95 -5.05
C VAL A 130 -3.44 -0.68 -5.86
N TRP A 131 -2.87 -0.80 -7.05
CA TRP A 131 -2.56 0.32 -7.95
C TRP A 131 -3.78 0.93 -8.65
N THR A 132 -4.99 0.46 -8.34
CA THR A 132 -6.25 1.06 -8.81
C THR A 132 -7.06 1.70 -7.68
N LEU A 133 -6.64 1.53 -6.42
CA LEU A 133 -7.35 2.05 -5.26
C LEU A 133 -6.93 3.51 -5.01
N PRO A 134 -7.84 4.50 -5.11
CA PRO A 134 -7.47 5.92 -5.02
C PRO A 134 -6.76 6.29 -3.73
N PHE A 135 -7.17 5.75 -2.58
CA PHE A 135 -6.55 6.02 -1.29
C PHE A 135 -5.14 5.43 -1.15
N VAL A 136 -4.73 4.53 -2.05
CA VAL A 136 -3.40 3.93 -2.12
C VAL A 136 -2.50 4.68 -3.11
N VAL A 137 -3.04 5.13 -4.25
CA VAL A 137 -2.24 5.73 -5.33
C VAL A 137 -2.21 7.26 -5.31
N ASP A 138 -3.26 7.92 -4.83
CA ASP A 138 -3.40 9.37 -4.87
C ASP A 138 -2.98 10.00 -3.54
N GLY A 139 -1.82 10.66 -3.52
CA GLY A 139 -1.29 11.34 -2.33
C GLY A 139 -2.22 12.42 -1.78
N ARG A 140 -3.15 12.95 -2.58
CA ARG A 140 -4.17 13.92 -2.12
C ARG A 140 -5.21 13.30 -1.17
N ARG A 141 -5.27 11.96 -1.11
CA ARG A 141 -6.12 11.22 -0.16
C ARG A 141 -5.45 11.05 1.21
N VAL A 142 -4.19 11.45 1.35
CA VAL A 142 -3.41 11.38 2.58
C VAL A 142 -3.13 12.79 3.08
N GLU A 143 -3.35 13.04 4.36
CA GLU A 143 -3.05 14.32 4.98
C GLU A 143 -2.23 14.15 6.25
N ARG A 144 -1.14 14.90 6.36
CA ARG A 144 -0.27 14.93 7.53
C ARG A 144 -0.70 16.07 8.46
N ARG A 145 -1.47 15.77 9.51
CA ARG A 145 -1.97 16.77 10.45
C ARG A 145 -0.91 17.21 11.47
N SER A 146 -0.13 16.28 11.98
CA SER A 146 0.99 16.55 12.89
C SER A 146 2.04 15.43 12.82
N ILE A 147 3.27 15.74 13.26
CA ILE A 147 4.40 14.78 13.34
C ILE A 147 4.89 14.52 14.77
N ASP A 148 4.45 15.34 15.73
CA ASP A 148 4.74 15.18 17.15
C ASP A 148 3.52 15.61 17.98
N PRO A 149 2.63 14.65 18.38
CA PRO A 149 2.62 13.26 17.95
C PRO A 149 2.22 13.12 16.48
N TRP A 150 2.48 11.97 15.87
CA TRP A 150 1.99 11.65 14.53
C TRP A 150 0.46 11.59 14.49
N ARG A 151 -0.11 12.27 13.49
CA ARG A 151 -1.53 12.20 13.13
C ARG A 151 -1.65 12.23 11.61
N ILE A 152 -1.85 11.06 11.01
CA ILE A 152 -2.00 10.92 9.56
C ILE A 152 -3.45 10.58 9.25
N GLN A 153 -4.06 11.36 8.37
CA GLN A 153 -5.43 11.10 7.93
C GLN A 153 -5.45 10.48 6.54
N VAL A 154 -6.24 9.43 6.36
CA VAL A 154 -6.48 8.77 5.07
C VAL A 154 -7.96 8.86 4.76
N THR A 155 -8.29 9.41 3.59
CA THR A 155 -9.67 9.52 3.12
C THR A 155 -9.96 8.40 2.12
N ILE A 156 -10.94 7.56 2.45
CA ILE A 156 -11.30 6.36 1.69
C ILE A 156 -12.76 6.52 1.24
N THR A 157 -12.98 6.39 -0.08
CA THR A 157 -14.31 6.49 -0.68
C THR A 157 -14.65 5.15 -1.33
N ALA A 158 -15.87 4.66 -1.11
CA ALA A 158 -16.45 3.54 -1.81
C ALA A 158 -17.90 3.89 -2.15
N ASP A 159 -18.24 3.80 -3.43
CA ASP A 159 -19.51 4.26 -3.99
C ASP A 159 -19.79 5.74 -3.61
N ASP A 160 -20.89 6.03 -2.92
CA ASP A 160 -21.30 7.37 -2.47
C ASP A 160 -20.88 7.70 -1.04
N SER A 161 -20.18 6.77 -0.37
CA SER A 161 -19.79 6.92 1.03
C SER A 161 -18.31 7.21 1.17
N THR A 162 -17.95 8.01 2.18
CA THR A 162 -16.55 8.31 2.50
C THR A 162 -16.31 8.18 4.00
N ILE A 163 -15.19 7.56 4.35
CA ILE A 163 -14.64 7.54 5.71
C ILE A 163 -13.28 8.22 5.74
N ARG A 164 -12.93 8.76 6.91
CA ARG A 164 -11.61 9.26 7.23
C ARG A 164 -11.03 8.48 8.40
N LEU A 165 -9.89 7.86 8.17
CA LEU A 165 -9.11 7.20 9.22
C LEU A 165 -8.09 8.17 9.76
N THR A 166 -7.92 8.23 11.08
CA THR A 166 -6.75 8.87 11.71
C THR A 166 -5.81 7.79 12.23
N LEU A 167 -4.55 7.87 11.87
CA LEU A 167 -3.48 6.95 12.29
C LEU A 167 -2.52 7.67 13.23
N ALA A 168 -2.24 7.05 14.38
CA ALA A 168 -1.24 7.51 15.33
C ALA A 168 0.15 6.91 15.05
N ASP A 169 0.20 5.73 14.46
CA ASP A 169 1.40 5.04 14.02
C ASP A 169 1.12 4.29 12.70
N PRO A 170 2.15 3.75 12.02
CA PRO A 170 1.95 2.94 10.82
C PRO A 170 1.28 1.61 11.15
N GLY A 171 -0.05 1.61 11.15
CA GLY A 171 -0.87 0.42 11.31
C GLY A 171 -1.93 0.53 12.40
N THR A 172 -1.82 1.48 13.33
CA THR A 172 -2.83 1.72 14.36
C THR A 172 -3.82 2.79 13.92
N VAL A 173 -5.07 2.37 13.74
CA VAL A 173 -6.21 3.26 13.56
C VAL A 173 -6.64 3.81 14.92
N GLU A 174 -6.51 5.12 15.11
CA GLU A 174 -6.92 5.83 16.31
C GLU A 174 -8.40 6.23 16.27
N SER A 175 -8.87 6.72 15.13
CA SER A 175 -10.27 7.12 14.93
C SER A 175 -10.76 6.85 13.51
N ILE A 176 -12.07 6.74 13.37
CA ILE A 176 -12.78 6.59 12.10
C ILE A 176 -13.94 7.57 12.13
N ASP A 177 -13.97 8.47 11.16
CA ASP A 177 -15.01 9.48 11.02
C ASP A 177 -15.74 9.27 9.69
N ALA A 178 -17.07 9.17 9.72
CA ALA A 178 -17.86 9.26 8.50
C ALA A 178 -17.79 10.69 7.95
N VAL A 179 -17.61 10.83 6.64
CA VAL A 179 -17.66 12.14 5.98
C VAL A 179 -19.05 12.28 5.37
N GLU A 180 -19.88 13.13 5.98
CA GLU A 180 -21.13 13.56 5.36
C GLU A 180 -20.80 14.30 4.06
N THR A 181 -21.42 13.87 2.96
CA THR A 181 -21.23 14.45 1.62
C THR A 181 -22.30 15.49 1.36
#